data_AF-A0A9P7EJX8-F1
#
_entry.id   AF-A0A9P7EJX8-F1
#
_cell.length_a   1.000
_cell.length_b   1.000
_cell.length_c   1.000
_cell.angle_alpha   90.00
_cell.angle_beta   90.00
_cell.angle_gamma   90.00
#
_symmetry.space_group_name_H-M   'P 1'
#
loop_
_entity.id
_entity.type
_entity.pdbx_description
1 polymer ?
#
loop_
_entity_poly.entity_id
_entity_poly.type
_entity_poly.pdbx_seq_one_letter_code
_entity_poly.pdbx_strand_id
1 'polypeptide(L)'
;MTQHFDPHSYHIKQSNVVNEDEEPFLTTIVGCTSTYHLRCGPAGNHFSGGMSPLEKAKFQFHICRPVNAELGTDFTAAVNNLETLQNQVGKTKEYKNMIVEDVTGKMICFTSNVFTTRDETVPDSPHRQNTQNASKMDEETRDWPIPDELLKEFDILKYKFKAHPFPLYHENHLVQPVHANEIINSTMVEVQFHIQHWQIKDIGSFQATPEKVTILKLGLIRVLSNYKCPIEEEDNAEQLELKRMHLNDKASTSKVVSET
;
A
#
# COMPACT_ATOMS: atom_id res chain seq x y z
N MET A 1 -23.53 -16.94 4.78
CA MET A 1 -24.46 -15.89 5.26
C MET A 1 -24.22 -14.68 4.38
N THR A 2 -25.11 -14.41 3.43
CA THR A 2 -24.99 -13.27 2.50
C THR A 2 -25.65 -12.07 3.16
N GLN A 3 -24.87 -11.08 3.63
CA GLN A 3 -25.46 -9.83 4.09
C GLN A 3 -26.02 -9.09 2.86
N HIS A 4 -27.33 -8.89 2.85
CA HIS A 4 -28.01 -8.17 1.79
C HIS A 4 -27.73 -6.67 1.97
N PHE A 5 -27.05 -6.07 1.00
CA PHE A 5 -26.70 -4.66 1.00
C PHE A 5 -27.94 -3.82 0.68
N ASP A 6 -28.43 -3.01 1.62
CA ASP A 6 -29.53 -2.07 1.38
C ASP A 6 -28.96 -0.69 0.95
N PRO A 7 -29.07 -0.30 -0.33
CA PRO A 7 -28.56 0.97 -0.85
C PRO A 7 -29.29 2.21 -0.31
N HIS A 8 -30.39 2.05 0.45
CA HIS A 8 -31.19 3.17 0.95
C HIS A 8 -31.01 3.48 2.44
N SER A 9 -30.20 2.70 3.18
CA SER A 9 -29.96 2.96 4.61
C SER A 9 -28.85 3.98 4.91
N TYR A 10 -28.27 4.60 3.88
CA TYR A 10 -27.13 5.53 4.05
C TYR A 10 -27.58 6.93 4.42
N HIS A 11 -27.39 7.30 5.69
CA HIS A 11 -27.30 8.69 6.12
C HIS A 11 -25.84 9.15 6.14
N ILE A 12 -25.28 9.43 4.97
CA ILE A 12 -23.96 10.08 4.88
C ILE A 12 -24.16 11.59 5.05
N LYS A 13 -23.96 12.08 6.27
CA LYS A 13 -23.83 13.51 6.51
C LYS A 13 -22.42 13.95 6.12
N GLN A 14 -22.34 14.91 5.19
CA GLN A 14 -21.12 15.67 4.97
C GLN A 14 -20.85 16.53 6.20
N SER A 15 -20.07 16.04 7.15
CA SER A 15 -19.66 16.84 8.30
C SER A 15 -18.16 17.09 8.24
N ASN A 16 -17.78 18.37 8.28
CA ASN A 16 -16.41 18.81 8.61
C ASN A 16 -16.10 18.61 10.11
N VAL A 17 -16.97 17.90 10.83
CA VAL A 17 -16.91 17.57 12.24
C VAL A 17 -17.33 16.11 12.33
N VAL A 18 -16.37 15.20 12.46
CA VAL A 18 -16.68 13.80 12.79
C VAL A 18 -17.43 13.84 14.11
N ASN A 19 -18.71 13.44 14.12
CA ASN A 19 -19.36 13.12 15.39
C ASN A 19 -18.60 11.89 15.92
N GLU A 20 -17.81 12.05 16.96
CA GLU A 20 -17.01 10.97 17.57
C GLU A 20 -17.90 9.81 18.09
N ASP A 21 -19.21 10.04 18.20
CA ASP A 21 -20.20 9.09 18.71
C ASP A 21 -20.80 8.15 17.63
N GLU A 22 -20.54 8.36 16.34
CA GLU A 22 -21.07 7.48 15.29
C GLU A 22 -20.09 6.35 14.96
N GLU A 23 -20.57 5.10 15.06
CA GLU A 23 -19.79 3.90 14.76
C GLU A 23 -19.35 3.91 13.28
N PRO A 24 -18.05 3.67 12.98
CA PRO A 24 -17.57 3.70 11.61
C PRO A 24 -18.27 2.65 10.76
N PHE A 25 -18.59 2.99 9.51
CA PHE A 25 -19.14 2.04 8.55
C PHE A 25 -18.10 0.94 8.27
N LEU A 26 -18.41 -0.28 8.74
CA LEU A 26 -17.58 -1.46 8.60
C LEU A 26 -18.24 -2.43 7.62
N THR A 27 -17.49 -2.87 6.62
CA THR A 27 -17.96 -3.81 5.61
C THR A 27 -16.89 -4.85 5.27
N THR A 28 -17.30 -5.92 4.59
CA THR A 28 -16.44 -7.03 4.21
C THR A 28 -16.56 -7.33 2.72
N ILE A 29 -15.43 -7.60 2.07
CA ILE A 29 -15.39 -8.03 0.67
C ILE A 29 -14.42 -9.20 0.48
N VAL A 30 -14.77 -10.10 -0.43
CA VAL A 30 -13.91 -11.23 -0.82
C VAL A 30 -13.37 -10.98 -2.22
N GLY A 31 -12.05 -11.05 -2.38
CA GLY A 31 -11.36 -10.76 -3.64
C GLY A 31 -10.11 -11.61 -3.82
N CYS A 32 -9.49 -11.53 -5.00
CA CYS A 32 -8.14 -12.01 -5.24
C CYS A 32 -7.19 -10.83 -5.21
N THR A 33 -6.08 -10.91 -4.50
CA THR A 33 -5.10 -9.82 -4.51
C THR A 33 -4.38 -9.73 -5.84
N SER A 34 -4.17 -8.51 -6.31
CA SER A 34 -3.38 -8.26 -7.51
C SER A 34 -1.89 -8.32 -7.19
N THR A 35 -1.11 -8.82 -8.14
CA THR A 35 0.36 -8.72 -8.14
C THR A 35 0.84 -7.27 -8.33
N TYR A 36 -0.04 -6.40 -8.83
CA TYR A 36 0.25 -5.00 -9.16
C TYR A 36 0.20 -4.09 -7.92
N HIS A 37 1.25 -3.27 -7.76
CA HIS A 37 1.43 -2.33 -6.63
C HIS A 37 1.23 -2.95 -5.25
N LEU A 38 1.76 -4.16 -5.05
CA LEU A 38 1.74 -4.81 -3.76
C LEU A 38 2.85 -4.28 -2.84
N ARG A 39 2.46 -3.50 -1.84
CA ARG A 39 3.34 -2.76 -0.91
C ARG A 39 2.93 -3.03 0.54
N CYS A 40 2.80 -4.29 0.94
CA CYS A 40 2.43 -4.73 2.29
C CYS A 40 3.63 -5.03 3.21
N GLY A 41 4.86 -4.80 2.73
CA GLY A 41 6.08 -4.99 3.52
C GLY A 41 6.33 -3.87 4.55
N PRO A 42 7.36 -4.01 5.39
CA PRO A 42 7.64 -3.16 6.58
C PRO A 42 7.94 -1.69 6.27
N ALA A 43 8.29 -1.35 5.03
CA ALA A 43 8.48 0.03 4.56
C ALA A 43 7.36 0.49 3.62
N GLY A 44 6.32 -0.32 3.43
CA GLY A 44 5.19 -0.02 2.56
C GLY A 44 5.63 0.43 1.15
N ASN A 45 5.12 1.58 0.74
CA ASN A 45 5.42 2.23 -0.54
C ASN A 45 6.64 3.18 -0.52
N HIS A 46 7.44 3.24 0.55
CA HIS A 46 8.59 4.15 0.62
C HIS A 46 9.60 3.95 -0.54
N PHE A 47 9.84 2.69 -0.96
CA PHE A 47 10.81 2.36 -2.00
C PHE A 47 10.39 2.73 -3.44
N SER A 48 9.16 3.23 -3.68
CA SER A 48 8.77 3.67 -5.03
C SER A 48 9.30 5.08 -5.33
N GLY A 49 10.51 5.17 -5.88
CA GLY A 49 11.02 6.38 -6.54
C GLY A 49 11.43 7.54 -5.61
N GLY A 50 11.71 7.29 -4.34
CA GLY A 50 12.38 8.25 -3.44
C GLY A 50 11.57 9.48 -3.03
N MET A 51 10.25 9.50 -3.21
CA MET A 51 9.46 10.73 -3.02
C MET A 51 8.76 10.88 -1.66
N SER A 52 8.57 9.82 -0.86
CA SER A 52 7.87 9.94 0.44
C SER A 52 8.77 9.57 1.62
N PRO A 53 8.86 10.44 2.66
CA PRO A 53 9.49 10.10 3.94
C PRO A 53 8.96 8.79 4.53
N LEU A 54 9.79 8.05 5.29
CA LEU A 54 9.41 6.76 5.87
C LEU A 54 8.17 6.89 6.78
N GLU A 55 8.04 8.01 7.51
CA GLU A 55 6.86 8.31 8.36
C GLU A 55 5.54 8.38 7.60
N LYS A 56 5.58 8.58 6.27
CA LYS A 56 4.40 8.61 5.39
C LYS A 56 4.21 7.31 4.62
N ALA A 57 5.01 6.29 4.90
CA ALA A 57 4.88 5.00 4.26
C ALA A 57 3.49 4.42 4.48
N LYS A 58 2.91 3.87 3.42
CA LYS A 58 1.61 3.20 3.45
C LYS A 58 1.74 1.77 2.99
N PHE A 59 1.04 0.88 3.68
CA PHE A 59 0.65 -0.38 3.07
C PHE A 59 -0.31 -0.08 1.92
N GLN A 60 -0.09 -0.74 0.79
CA GLN A 60 -0.98 -0.63 -0.35
C GLN A 60 -1.12 -1.99 -1.03
N PHE A 61 -2.35 -2.38 -1.33
CA PHE A 61 -2.64 -3.54 -2.17
C PHE A 61 -3.97 -3.36 -2.88
N HIS A 62 -4.17 -4.11 -3.95
CA HIS A 62 -5.40 -4.12 -4.71
C HIS A 62 -6.03 -5.51 -4.63
N ILE A 63 -7.36 -5.56 -4.58
CA ILE A 63 -8.09 -6.80 -4.85
C ILE A 63 -8.87 -6.67 -6.15
N CYS A 64 -8.87 -7.74 -6.93
CA CYS A 64 -9.59 -7.92 -8.17
C CYS A 64 -10.65 -9.03 -8.04
N ARG A 65 -11.46 -9.15 -9.09
CA ARG A 65 -12.55 -10.14 -9.18
C ARG A 65 -12.00 -11.56 -9.00
N PRO A 66 -12.56 -12.36 -8.09
CA PRO A 66 -12.22 -13.78 -7.97
C PRO A 66 -12.52 -14.57 -9.26
N VAL A 67 -11.71 -15.61 -9.53
CA VAL A 67 -11.93 -16.53 -10.66
C VAL A 67 -13.19 -17.39 -10.47
N ASN A 68 -13.59 -17.65 -9.22
CA ASN A 68 -14.83 -18.36 -8.91
C ASN A 68 -16.03 -17.53 -9.41
N ALA A 69 -16.91 -18.15 -10.20
CA ALA A 69 -18.02 -17.44 -10.87
C ALA A 69 -19.04 -16.83 -9.90
N GLU A 70 -19.36 -17.53 -8.81
CA GLU A 70 -20.32 -17.08 -7.80
C GLU A 70 -19.76 -15.85 -7.07
N LEU A 71 -18.54 -15.97 -6.51
CA LEU A 71 -17.85 -14.87 -5.84
C LEU A 71 -17.56 -13.70 -6.78
N GLY A 72 -17.30 -14.00 -8.06
CA GLY A 72 -17.04 -12.98 -9.07
C GLY A 72 -18.27 -12.10 -9.34
N THR A 73 -19.47 -12.66 -9.26
CA THR A 73 -20.72 -11.91 -9.44
C THR A 73 -20.97 -10.99 -8.25
N ASP A 74 -20.82 -11.52 -7.03
CA ASP A 74 -20.95 -10.74 -5.80
C ASP A 74 -19.91 -9.62 -5.72
N PHE A 75 -18.66 -9.91 -6.09
CA PHE A 75 -17.59 -8.92 -6.15
C PHE A 75 -17.92 -7.77 -7.11
N THR A 76 -18.40 -8.09 -8.32
CA THR A 76 -18.78 -7.05 -9.30
C THR A 76 -19.95 -6.21 -8.80
N ALA A 77 -20.96 -6.82 -8.17
CA ALA A 77 -22.05 -6.07 -7.56
C ALA A 77 -21.55 -5.14 -6.44
N ALA A 78 -20.66 -5.63 -5.57
CA ALA A 78 -20.06 -4.84 -4.50
C ALA A 78 -19.24 -3.66 -5.04
N VAL A 79 -18.39 -3.87 -6.06
CA VAL A 79 -17.62 -2.80 -6.71
C VAL A 79 -18.54 -1.74 -7.32
N ASN A 80 -19.60 -2.15 -8.01
CA ASN A 80 -20.57 -1.20 -8.59
C ASN A 80 -21.32 -0.40 -7.51
N ASN A 81 -21.64 -1.03 -6.38
CA ASN A 81 -22.25 -0.33 -5.24
C ASN A 81 -21.29 0.68 -4.62
N LEU A 82 -20.01 0.32 -4.44
CA LEU A 82 -18.98 1.22 -3.94
C LEU A 82 -18.73 2.38 -4.89
N GLU A 83 -18.70 2.13 -6.20
CA GLU A 83 -18.56 3.18 -7.21
C GLU A 83 -19.76 4.13 -7.21
N THR A 84 -20.98 3.59 -7.10
CA THR A 84 -22.21 4.39 -6.94
C THR A 84 -22.14 5.25 -5.69
N LEU A 85 -21.67 4.68 -4.58
CA LEU A 85 -21.45 5.41 -3.33
C LEU A 85 -20.45 6.56 -3.49
N GLN A 86 -19.31 6.30 -4.14
CA GLN A 86 -18.31 7.34 -4.43
C GLN A 86 -18.91 8.45 -5.28
N ASN A 87 -19.70 8.12 -6.31
CA ASN A 87 -20.34 9.09 -7.19
C ASN A 87 -21.42 9.93 -6.48
N GLN A 88 -22.13 9.34 -5.51
CA GLN A 88 -23.14 10.05 -4.71
C GLN A 88 -22.52 11.01 -3.70
N VAL A 89 -21.41 10.60 -3.06
CA VAL A 89 -20.74 11.38 -2.01
C VAL A 89 -19.77 12.41 -2.60
N GLY A 90 -19.07 12.03 -3.67
CA GLY A 90 -18.10 12.85 -4.39
C GLY A 90 -18.80 13.95 -5.19
N LYS A 91 -19.08 15.08 -4.54
CA LYS A 91 -19.65 16.27 -5.19
C LYS A 91 -18.62 17.11 -5.94
N THR A 92 -17.34 16.72 -5.87
CA THR A 92 -16.22 17.45 -6.44
C THR A 92 -16.01 17.09 -7.91
N LYS A 93 -15.43 18.01 -8.69
CA LYS A 93 -15.07 17.76 -10.09
C LYS A 93 -13.96 16.71 -10.23
N GLU A 94 -13.09 16.67 -9.22
CA GLU A 94 -11.96 15.75 -9.16
C GLU A 94 -12.04 14.99 -7.84
N TYR A 95 -11.84 13.68 -7.91
CA TYR A 95 -11.62 12.88 -6.72
C TYR A 95 -10.67 11.71 -6.96
N LYS A 96 -9.88 11.40 -5.94
CA LYS A 96 -9.04 10.19 -5.94
C LYS A 96 -9.92 8.99 -5.62
N ASN A 97 -9.96 8.05 -6.56
CA ASN A 97 -10.80 6.86 -6.46
C ASN A 97 -10.14 5.76 -5.63
N MET A 98 -10.93 5.15 -4.77
CA MET A 98 -10.64 3.84 -4.17
C MET A 98 -10.81 2.72 -5.19
N ILE A 99 -11.72 2.90 -6.17
CA ILE A 99 -11.90 1.99 -7.29
C ILE A 99 -10.93 2.35 -8.42
N VAL A 100 -10.07 1.40 -8.81
CA VAL A 100 -9.12 1.56 -9.91
C VAL A 100 -9.54 0.64 -11.05
N GLU A 101 -9.61 1.16 -12.26
CA GLU A 101 -9.91 0.37 -13.46
C GLU A 101 -8.68 0.27 -14.36
N ASP A 102 -8.34 -0.94 -14.78
CA ASP A 102 -7.28 -1.20 -15.76
C ASP A 102 -7.74 -2.21 -16.83
N VAL A 103 -6.80 -2.72 -17.64
CA VAL A 103 -7.08 -3.71 -18.69
C VAL A 103 -7.64 -5.04 -18.17
N THR A 104 -7.45 -5.34 -16.88
CA THR A 104 -7.94 -6.54 -16.21
C THR A 104 -9.31 -6.34 -15.55
N GLY A 105 -9.77 -5.09 -15.46
CA GLY A 105 -11.08 -4.70 -14.96
C GLY A 105 -10.98 -3.79 -13.73
N LYS A 106 -12.08 -3.71 -12.97
CA LYS A 106 -12.16 -2.88 -11.76
C LYS A 106 -11.57 -3.61 -10.55
N MET A 107 -10.80 -2.86 -9.76
CA MET A 107 -10.13 -3.27 -8.54
C MET A 107 -10.44 -2.30 -7.40
N ILE A 108 -10.30 -2.76 -6.17
CA ILE A 108 -10.38 -1.91 -4.98
C ILE A 108 -8.99 -1.74 -4.41
N CYS A 109 -8.56 -0.49 -4.28
CA CYS A 109 -7.30 -0.09 -3.66
C CYS A 109 -7.49 0.07 -2.15
N PHE A 110 -6.76 -0.73 -1.39
CA PHE A 110 -6.67 -0.63 0.06
C PHE A 110 -5.39 0.06 0.45
N THR A 111 -5.48 1.01 1.37
CA THR A 111 -4.31 1.66 1.94
C THR A 111 -4.43 1.83 3.44
N SER A 112 -3.33 1.62 4.15
CA SER A 112 -3.22 1.92 5.58
C SER A 112 -1.83 2.47 5.87
N ASN A 113 -1.69 3.33 6.88
CA ASN A 113 -0.38 3.85 7.24
C ASN A 113 0.45 2.74 7.90
N VAL A 114 1.73 2.66 7.53
CA VAL A 114 2.69 1.79 8.22
C VAL A 114 3.01 2.34 9.61
N PHE A 115 3.05 3.67 9.73
CA PHE A 115 3.36 4.36 10.98
C PHE A 115 2.22 5.30 11.37
N THR A 116 1.89 5.32 12.66
CA THR A 116 0.93 6.27 13.24
C THR A 116 1.60 7.08 14.33
N THR A 117 1.17 8.32 14.53
CA THR A 117 1.67 9.15 15.63
C THR A 117 1.41 8.45 16.97
N ARG A 118 2.37 8.51 17.89
CA ARG A 118 2.17 8.03 19.27
C ARG A 118 1.27 9.00 20.04
N ASP A 119 0.40 8.46 20.90
CA ASP A 119 -0.42 9.28 21.80
C ASP A 119 0.45 10.08 22.79
N GLU A 120 1.55 9.45 23.24
CA GLU A 120 2.57 10.07 24.08
C GLU A 120 3.91 10.11 23.35
N THR A 121 4.48 11.31 23.21
CA THR A 121 5.82 11.46 22.63
C THR A 121 6.88 10.93 23.60
N VAL A 122 7.78 10.08 23.09
CA VAL A 122 8.93 9.62 23.86
C VAL A 122 10.05 10.65 23.68
N PRO A 123 10.58 11.28 24.75
CA PRO A 123 11.63 12.28 24.60
C PRO A 123 12.85 11.70 23.87
N ASP A 124 13.34 12.39 22.84
CA ASP A 124 14.48 11.99 21.99
C ASP A 124 15.83 11.87 22.76
N SER A 125 15.87 12.12 24.07
CA SER A 125 17.10 12.23 24.86
C SER A 125 17.22 11.18 25.98
N PRO A 126 18.33 10.43 26.06
CA PRO A 126 18.58 9.46 27.13
C PRO A 126 18.80 10.09 28.52
N HIS A 127 18.76 11.43 28.66
CA HIS A 127 19.09 12.12 29.91
C HIS A 127 17.87 12.56 30.75
N ARG A 128 16.65 12.30 30.29
CA ARG A 128 15.42 12.49 31.08
C ARG A 128 14.47 11.32 30.88
N GLN A 129 14.86 10.13 31.32
CA GLN A 129 14.03 8.95 31.14
C GLN A 129 12.94 8.87 32.21
N ASN A 130 11.68 8.89 31.73
CA ASN A 130 10.70 7.97 32.26
C ASN A 130 11.02 6.59 31.65
N THR A 131 11.77 5.76 32.38
CA THR A 131 12.40 4.51 31.88
C THR A 131 11.42 3.52 31.26
N GLN A 132 10.14 3.56 31.66
CA GLN A 132 9.11 2.65 31.18
C GLN A 132 8.73 2.89 29.70
N ASN A 133 8.61 4.15 29.26
CA ASN A 133 8.17 4.46 27.90
C ASN A 133 9.24 4.12 26.84
N ALA A 134 10.52 4.30 27.18
CA ALA A 134 11.63 3.92 26.32
C ALA A 134 11.69 2.38 26.14
N SER A 135 11.57 1.61 27.23
CA SER A 135 11.54 0.14 27.15
C SER A 135 10.40 -0.37 26.27
N LYS A 136 9.20 0.20 26.43
CA LYS A 136 8.02 -0.18 25.64
C LYS A 136 8.22 0.12 24.14
N MET A 137 8.78 1.28 23.79
CA MET A 137 9.08 1.63 22.40
C MET A 137 10.07 0.66 21.77
N ASP A 138 11.17 0.36 22.47
CA ASP A 138 12.17 -0.59 21.96
C ASP A 138 11.59 -2.00 21.84
N GLU A 139 10.72 -2.43 22.75
CA GLU A 139 9.98 -3.70 22.62
C GLU A 139 9.04 -3.72 21.40
N GLU A 140 8.28 -2.64 21.15
CA GLU A 140 7.37 -2.53 20.01
C GLU A 140 8.10 -2.55 18.65
N THR A 141 9.36 -2.09 18.62
CA THR A 141 10.13 -1.91 17.38
C THR A 141 11.25 -2.93 17.17
N ARG A 142 11.60 -3.71 18.21
CA ARG A 142 12.72 -4.67 18.20
C ARG A 142 12.70 -5.61 17.01
N ASP A 143 11.51 -6.14 16.71
CA ASP A 143 11.32 -7.18 15.70
C ASP A 143 10.76 -6.61 14.39
N TRP A 144 10.74 -5.27 14.23
CA TRP A 144 10.23 -4.63 13.02
C TRP A 144 11.29 -4.73 11.89
N PRO A 145 11.00 -5.44 10.78
CA PRO A 145 12.04 -5.85 9.83
C PRO A 145 12.39 -4.75 8.81
N ILE A 146 13.01 -3.67 9.27
CA ILE A 146 13.40 -2.53 8.42
C ILE A 146 14.72 -2.85 7.67
N PRO A 147 14.80 -2.58 6.36
CA PRO A 147 16.05 -2.70 5.61
C PRO A 147 17.17 -1.82 6.17
N ASP A 148 18.41 -2.31 6.09
CA ASP A 148 19.59 -1.68 6.69
C ASP A 148 19.76 -0.21 6.27
N GLU A 149 19.39 0.13 5.04
CA GLU A 149 19.50 1.48 4.49
C GLU A 149 18.57 2.49 5.20
N LEU A 150 17.48 2.00 5.80
CA LEU A 150 16.45 2.81 6.46
C LEU A 150 16.55 2.80 7.99
N LEU A 151 17.43 1.97 8.57
CA LEU A 151 17.54 1.81 10.03
C LEU A 151 17.77 3.14 10.74
N LYS A 152 18.63 4.01 10.20
CA LYS A 152 18.91 5.32 10.80
C LYS A 152 17.68 6.24 10.81
N GLU A 153 16.90 6.24 9.74
CA GLU A 153 15.65 7.02 9.67
C GLU A 153 14.61 6.44 10.64
N PHE A 154 14.48 5.11 10.66
CA PHE A 154 13.59 4.39 11.55
C PHE A 154 13.90 4.62 13.03
N ASP A 155 15.19 4.63 13.41
CA ASP A 155 15.63 4.89 14.79
C ASP A 155 15.23 6.28 15.27
N ILE A 156 15.18 7.28 14.39
CA ILE A 156 14.69 8.63 14.73
C ILE A 156 13.16 8.62 14.79
N LEU A 157 12.51 7.90 13.88
CA LEU A 157 11.07 7.86 13.71
C LEU A 157 10.36 7.17 14.88
N LYS A 158 10.95 6.11 15.46
CA LYS A 158 10.31 5.31 16.53
C LYS A 158 9.97 6.10 17.79
N TYR A 159 10.63 7.24 18.04
CA TYR A 159 10.34 8.12 19.18
C TYR A 159 9.01 8.87 19.04
N LYS A 160 8.59 9.16 17.80
CA LYS A 160 7.39 9.95 17.48
C LYS A 160 6.26 9.11 16.94
N PHE A 161 6.59 8.01 16.27
CA PHE A 161 5.65 7.17 15.58
C PHE A 161 5.73 5.72 16.08
N LYS A 162 4.60 5.04 15.99
CA LYS A 162 4.44 3.62 16.25
C LYS A 162 4.26 2.89 14.93
N ALA A 163 5.00 1.80 14.74
CA ALA A 163 4.78 0.88 13.63
C ALA A 163 3.46 0.12 13.86
N HIS A 164 2.62 0.08 12.84
CA HIS A 164 1.37 -0.66 12.83
C HIS A 164 1.54 -1.87 11.90
N PRO A 165 1.45 -3.12 12.38
CA PRO A 165 1.53 -4.29 11.51
C PRO A 165 0.37 -4.29 10.52
N PHE A 166 0.66 -4.70 9.28
CA PHE A 166 -0.39 -4.96 8.30
C PHE A 166 -1.28 -6.10 8.85
N PRO A 167 -2.61 -5.90 9.00
CA PRO A 167 -3.48 -6.84 9.71
C PRO A 167 -3.86 -8.06 8.84
N LEU A 168 -2.84 -8.79 8.37
CA LEU A 168 -2.97 -9.98 7.53
C LEU A 168 -2.92 -11.24 8.38
N TYR A 169 -3.93 -12.09 8.25
CA TYR A 169 -4.08 -13.31 9.02
C TYR A 169 -4.11 -14.54 8.12
N HIS A 170 -3.38 -15.58 8.51
CA HIS A 170 -3.43 -16.92 7.93
C HIS A 170 -3.75 -17.91 9.04
N GLU A 171 -4.84 -18.66 8.92
CA GLU A 171 -5.24 -19.66 9.94
C GLU A 171 -5.33 -19.07 11.37
N ASN A 172 -5.88 -17.86 11.49
CA ASN A 172 -5.97 -17.08 12.74
C ASN A 172 -4.64 -16.57 13.34
N HIS A 173 -3.52 -16.73 12.62
CA HIS A 173 -2.23 -16.19 13.03
C HIS A 173 -1.90 -14.94 12.23
N LEU A 174 -1.40 -13.90 12.91
CA LEU A 174 -0.91 -12.69 12.25
C LEU A 174 0.35 -13.03 11.43
N VAL A 175 0.31 -12.70 10.14
CA VAL A 175 1.45 -12.83 9.23
C VAL A 175 2.46 -11.74 9.53
N GLN A 176 3.71 -12.12 9.72
CA GLN A 176 4.80 -11.18 9.97
C GLN A 176 4.99 -10.22 8.78
N PRO A 177 5.25 -8.93 9.01
CA PRO A 177 5.37 -7.93 7.94
C PRO A 177 6.39 -8.28 6.85
N VAL A 178 7.49 -8.95 7.19
CA VAL A 178 8.53 -9.39 6.23
C VAL A 178 8.00 -10.39 5.20
N HIS A 179 7.01 -11.21 5.58
CA HIS A 179 6.41 -12.23 4.71
C HIS A 179 5.10 -11.78 4.05
N ALA A 180 4.57 -10.62 4.44
CA ALA A 180 3.24 -10.17 4.00
C ALA A 180 3.11 -10.10 2.48
N ASN A 181 4.09 -9.51 1.78
CA ASN A 181 4.09 -9.40 0.32
C ASN A 181 4.12 -10.76 -0.38
N GLU A 182 4.96 -11.69 0.10
CA GLU A 182 5.08 -13.02 -0.51
C GLU A 182 3.78 -13.80 -0.36
N ILE A 183 3.21 -13.81 0.84
CA ILE A 183 2.04 -14.61 1.19
C ILE A 183 0.76 -14.04 0.56
N ILE A 184 0.58 -12.72 0.59
CA ILE A 184 -0.64 -12.11 0.09
C ILE A 184 -0.67 -12.09 -1.45
N ASN A 185 0.44 -12.29 -2.15
CA ASN A 185 0.46 -12.20 -3.61
C ASN A 185 -0.43 -13.26 -4.29
N SER A 186 -1.36 -12.82 -5.15
CA SER A 186 -2.28 -13.70 -5.90
C SER A 186 -3.15 -14.60 -5.03
N THR A 187 -3.36 -14.21 -3.77
CA THR A 187 -4.09 -14.95 -2.75
C THR A 187 -5.55 -14.49 -2.69
N MET A 188 -6.47 -15.42 -2.47
CA MET A 188 -7.87 -15.08 -2.20
C MET A 188 -8.01 -14.66 -0.75
N VAL A 189 -8.54 -13.46 -0.54
CA VAL A 189 -8.64 -12.81 0.77
C VAL A 189 -10.05 -12.34 1.05
N GLU A 190 -10.43 -12.38 2.32
CA GLU A 190 -11.54 -11.61 2.89
C GLU A 190 -10.95 -10.34 3.52
N VAL A 191 -11.44 -9.18 3.12
CA VAL A 191 -11.01 -7.89 3.65
C VAL A 191 -12.17 -7.25 4.37
N GLN A 192 -12.03 -7.07 5.68
CA GLN A 192 -12.89 -6.22 6.49
C GLN A 192 -12.27 -4.82 6.54
N PHE A 193 -13.05 -3.79 6.22
CA PHE A 193 -12.54 -2.43 6.05
C PHE A 193 -13.61 -1.39 6.30
N HIS A 194 -13.14 -0.17 6.59
CA HIS A 194 -13.97 1.02 6.61
C HIS A 194 -13.60 1.96 5.46
N ILE A 195 -14.54 2.82 5.07
CA ILE A 195 -14.37 3.80 4.00
C ILE A 195 -14.27 5.18 4.61
N GLN A 196 -13.20 5.90 4.27
CA GLN A 196 -13.01 7.29 4.65
C GLN A 196 -13.11 8.17 3.42
N HIS A 197 -13.89 9.24 3.53
CA HIS A 197 -13.98 10.27 2.51
C HIS A 197 -13.47 11.59 3.10
N TRP A 198 -12.48 12.17 2.45
CA TRP A 198 -11.93 13.48 2.78
C TRP A 198 -12.23 14.44 1.65
N GLN A 199 -12.67 15.64 1.99
CA GLN A 199 -12.78 16.73 1.03
C GLN A 199 -11.77 17.81 1.40
N ILE A 200 -10.79 18.03 0.53
CA ILE A 200 -9.78 19.08 0.69
C ILE A 200 -10.01 20.10 -0.42
N LYS A 201 -10.62 21.23 -0.07
CA LYS A 201 -11.08 22.24 -1.05
C LYS A 201 -12.05 21.61 -2.07
N ASP A 202 -11.71 21.66 -3.35
CA ASP A 202 -12.49 21.13 -4.47
C ASP A 202 -12.07 19.71 -4.89
N ILE A 203 -11.22 19.05 -4.10
CA ILE A 203 -10.74 17.68 -4.37
C ILE A 203 -11.30 16.74 -3.30
N GLY A 204 -12.09 15.77 -3.74
CA GLY A 204 -12.53 14.64 -2.91
C GLY A 204 -11.49 13.53 -2.93
N SER A 205 -11.46 12.70 -1.90
CA SER A 205 -10.64 11.49 -1.92
C SER A 205 -11.30 10.42 -1.08
N PHE A 206 -11.43 9.23 -1.65
CA PHE A 206 -11.93 8.05 -0.96
C PHE A 206 -10.77 7.13 -0.63
N GLN A 207 -10.82 6.51 0.55
CA GLN A 207 -9.83 5.55 1.01
C GLN A 207 -10.55 4.36 1.65
N ALA A 208 -10.27 3.14 1.17
CA ALA A 208 -10.55 1.93 1.92
C ALA A 208 -9.37 1.65 2.84
N THR A 209 -9.63 1.64 4.14
CA THR A 209 -8.64 1.30 5.16
C THR A 209 -8.95 -0.08 5.70
N PRO A 210 -8.08 -1.09 5.46
CA PRO A 210 -8.30 -2.44 5.94
C PRO A 210 -8.16 -2.51 7.47
N GLU A 211 -9.12 -3.14 8.14
CA GLU A 211 -9.05 -3.48 9.56
C GLU A 211 -8.57 -4.91 9.78
N LYS A 212 -9.00 -5.83 8.92
CA LYS A 212 -8.59 -7.23 8.95
C LYS A 212 -8.55 -7.80 7.54
N VAL A 213 -7.47 -8.49 7.21
CA VAL A 213 -7.30 -9.23 5.96
C VAL A 213 -7.10 -10.69 6.30
N THR A 214 -8.05 -11.55 5.97
CA THR A 214 -7.99 -13.00 6.22
C THR A 214 -7.70 -13.73 4.93
N ILE A 215 -6.66 -14.55 4.91
CA ILE A 215 -6.36 -15.44 3.79
C ILE A 215 -7.36 -16.59 3.78
N LEU A 216 -8.13 -16.68 2.71
CA LEU A 216 -9.08 -17.77 2.49
C LEU A 216 -8.47 -18.92 1.69
N LYS A 217 -7.62 -18.58 0.70
CA LYS A 217 -6.94 -19.55 -0.14
C LYS A 217 -5.65 -18.95 -0.69
N LEU A 218 -4.52 -19.58 -0.38
CA LEU A 218 -3.22 -19.19 -0.91
C LEU A 218 -3.22 -19.18 -2.44
N GLY A 219 -2.56 -18.17 -3.01
CA GLY A 219 -2.26 -18.14 -4.42
C GLY A 219 -1.40 -19.33 -4.82
N LEU A 220 -1.46 -19.69 -6.10
CA LEU A 220 -0.40 -20.54 -6.64
C LEU A 220 0.88 -19.72 -6.53
N ILE A 221 1.77 -20.12 -5.60
CA ILE A 221 3.14 -19.63 -5.58
C ILE A 221 3.65 -19.94 -6.99
N ARG A 222 3.74 -18.92 -7.84
CA ARG A 222 4.53 -19.03 -9.04
C ARG A 222 5.91 -19.24 -8.47
N VAL A 223 6.40 -20.48 -8.53
CA VAL A 223 7.82 -20.77 -8.31
C VAL A 223 8.50 -19.74 -9.16
N LEU A 224 9.09 -18.73 -8.51
CA LEU A 224 9.85 -17.70 -9.19
C LEU A 224 10.90 -18.51 -9.92
N SER A 225 10.69 -18.72 -11.22
CA SER A 225 11.62 -19.48 -12.02
C SER A 225 12.98 -18.86 -11.76
N ASN A 226 14.02 -19.68 -11.55
CA ASN A 226 15.39 -19.23 -11.22
C ASN A 226 16.02 -18.24 -12.25
N TYR A 227 15.26 -17.79 -13.24
CA TYR A 227 15.53 -16.57 -13.97
C TYR A 227 15.52 -15.40 -12.98
N LYS A 228 16.73 -14.96 -12.60
CA LYS A 228 17.00 -13.61 -12.10
C LYS A 228 16.06 -12.63 -12.79
N CYS A 229 15.17 -12.01 -12.02
CA CYS A 229 14.49 -10.79 -12.46
C CYS A 229 15.59 -9.83 -12.91
N PRO A 230 15.66 -9.40 -14.18
CA PRO A 230 16.53 -8.32 -14.57
C PRO A 230 16.02 -7.11 -13.78
N ILE A 231 16.76 -6.72 -12.75
CA ILE A 231 16.56 -5.44 -12.09
C ILE A 231 16.72 -4.40 -13.20
N GLU A 232 15.62 -3.75 -13.56
CA GLU A 232 15.57 -2.41 -14.17
C GLU A 232 16.83 -2.02 -14.98
N GLU A 233 17.04 -2.68 -16.13
CA GLU A 233 18.05 -2.26 -17.12
C GLU A 233 17.50 -1.24 -18.14
N GLU A 234 16.25 -0.76 -17.96
CA GLU A 234 15.71 0.28 -18.87
C GLU A 234 16.41 1.64 -18.68
N ASP A 235 16.81 2.01 -17.45
CA ASP A 235 17.61 3.24 -17.23
C ASP A 235 19.10 3.07 -17.61
N ASN A 236 19.55 1.84 -17.83
CA ASN A 236 20.93 1.55 -18.24
C ASN A 236 21.07 1.39 -19.76
N ALA A 237 19.99 1.09 -20.48
CA ALA A 237 19.99 1.01 -21.94
C ALA A 237 20.23 2.37 -22.59
N GLU A 238 19.54 3.43 -22.14
CA GLU A 238 19.78 4.80 -22.64
C GLU A 238 21.20 5.29 -22.30
N GLN A 239 21.71 4.99 -21.09
CA GLN A 239 23.08 5.35 -20.73
C GLN A 239 24.15 4.56 -21.51
N LEU A 240 23.90 3.29 -21.83
CA LEU A 240 24.78 2.51 -22.71
C LEU A 240 24.75 3.01 -24.15
N GLU A 241 23.60 3.48 -24.63
CA GLU A 241 23.46 4.02 -25.99
C GLU A 241 24.14 5.39 -26.12
N LEU A 242 23.98 6.28 -25.12
CA LEU A 242 24.74 7.54 -25.01
C LEU A 242 26.25 7.32 -24.92
N LYS A 243 26.70 6.28 -24.21
CA LYS A 243 28.11 5.92 -24.10
C LYS A 243 28.67 5.34 -25.41
N ARG A 244 27.87 4.61 -26.19
CA ARG A 244 28.23 4.14 -27.53
C ARG A 244 28.35 5.28 -28.54
N MET A 245 27.46 6.28 -28.49
CA MET A 245 27.56 7.45 -29.37
C MET A 245 28.85 8.25 -29.11
N HIS A 246 29.23 8.47 -27.85
CA HIS A 246 30.46 9.20 -27.51
C HIS A 246 31.77 8.48 -27.87
N LEU A 247 31.74 7.14 -27.98
CA LEU A 247 32.90 6.35 -28.39
C LEU A 247 33.14 6.40 -29.91
N ASN A 248 32.08 6.50 -30.70
CA ASN A 248 32.20 6.59 -32.17
C ASN A 248 32.70 7.96 -32.63
N ASP A 249 32.41 9.05 -31.91
CA ASP A 249 32.92 10.38 -32.25
C ASP A 249 34.43 10.51 -32.03
N LYS A 250 35.01 9.79 -31.06
CA LYS A 250 36.46 9.77 -30.81
C LYS A 250 37.24 8.95 -31.83
N ALA A 251 36.62 7.97 -32.49
CA ALA A 251 37.28 7.17 -33.52
C ALA A 251 37.47 7.95 -34.83
N SER A 252 36.57 8.89 -35.13
CA SER A 252 36.60 9.67 -36.38
C SER A 252 37.63 10.80 -36.39
N THR A 253 38.15 11.23 -35.24
CA THR A 253 39.14 12.33 -35.15
C THR A 253 40.60 11.87 -35.26
N SER A 254 40.87 10.56 -35.33
CA SER A 254 42.25 10.04 -35.35
C SER A 254 42.84 9.79 -36.75
N LYS A 255 42.12 10.10 -37.83
CA LYS A 255 42.51 9.68 -39.20
C LYS A 255 43.07 10.78 -40.11
N VAL A 256 43.48 11.93 -39.58
CA VAL A 256 44.00 13.05 -40.39
C VAL A 256 45.34 13.57 -39.85
N VAL A 257 46.35 12.73 -39.65
CA VAL A 257 47.76 13.17 -39.56
C VAL A 257 48.70 12.03 -39.98
N SER A 258 48.79 11.72 -41.28
CA SER A 258 49.98 11.04 -41.84
C SER A 258 49.98 11.05 -43.38
N GLU A 259 49.95 12.23 -44.00
CA GLU A 259 50.42 12.41 -45.38
C GLU A 259 51.12 13.76 -45.48
N THR A 260 52.42 13.77 -45.20
CA THR A 260 53.44 14.65 -45.82
C THR A 260 54.83 14.20 -45.40
#